data_AF-A0A4Y9P9N0-F1
#
_entry.id   AF-A0A4Y9P9N0-F1
#
_cell.length_a   1.000
_cell.length_b   1.000
_cell.length_c   1.000
_cell.angle_alpha   90.00
_cell.angle_beta   90.00
_cell.angle_gamma   90.00
#
_symmetry.space_group_name_H-M   'P 1'
#
loop_
_entity.id
_entity.type
_entity.pdbx_description
1 polymer ?
#
loop_
_entity_poly.entity_id
_entity_poly.type
_entity_poly.pdbx_seq_one_letter_code
_entity_poly.pdbx_strand_id
1 'polypeptide(L)' 'MITAAACQEAAERYKALSTNPGISASRASLLKNIAKSFAGLATQLDRLAALTRDEGRRSVNGPP' A
#
# COMPACT_ATOMS: atom_id res chain seq x y z
N MET A 1 -13.41 2.22 0.16
CA MET A 1 -12.07 2.54 -0.36
C MET A 1 -11.09 1.57 0.29
N ILE A 2 -10.12 1.02 -0.46
CA ILE A 2 -9.05 0.22 0.16
C ILE A 2 -8.18 1.14 1.03
N THR A 3 -7.70 0.65 2.17
CA THR A 3 -6.90 1.44 3.13
C THR A 3 -5.41 1.14 2.97
N ALA A 4 -4.55 2.05 3.42
CA ALA A 4 -3.10 1.82 3.44
C ALA A 4 -2.73 0.56 4.25
N ALA A 5 -3.38 0.34 5.39
CA ALA A 5 -3.19 -0.84 6.22
C ALA A 5 -3.60 -2.14 5.50
N ALA A 6 -4.75 -2.16 4.83
CA ALA A 6 -5.19 -3.33 4.07
C ALA A 6 -4.24 -3.65 2.91
N CYS A 7 -3.69 -2.62 2.24
CA CYS A 7 -2.64 -2.80 1.23
C CYS A 7 -1.35 -3.37 1.84
N GLN A 8 -0.96 -2.89 3.03
CA GLN A 8 0.24 -3.39 3.71
C GLN A 8 0.09 -4.86 4.12
N GLU A 9 -1.05 -5.25 4.70
CA GLU A 9 -1.34 -6.66 5.03
C GLU A 9 -1.33 -7.55 3.78
N ALA A 10 -1.92 -7.09 2.68
CA ALA A 10 -1.90 -7.81 1.41
C ALA A 10 -0.46 -7.97 0.89
N ALA A 11 0.36 -6.91 0.96
CA ALA A 11 1.75 -6.94 0.54
C ALA A 11 2.55 -8.00 1.31
N GLU A 12 2.39 -8.05 2.63
CA GLU A 12 3.05 -9.02 3.50
C GLU A 12 2.59 -10.46 3.19
N ARG A 13 1.28 -10.66 3.02
CA ARG A 13 0.72 -11.96 2.65
C ARG A 13 1.28 -12.48 1.33
N TYR A 14 1.28 -11.64 0.28
CA TYR A 14 1.81 -12.05 -1.02
C TYR A 14 3.33 -12.27 -1.01
N LYS A 15 4.07 -11.49 -0.20
CA LYS A 15 5.49 -11.70 0.02
C LYS A 15 5.74 -13.07 0.68
N ALA A 16 5.00 -13.42 1.73
CA ALA A 16 5.12 -14.72 2.39
C ALA A 16 4.75 -15.89 1.45
N LEU A 17 3.70 -15.73 0.64
CA LEU A 17 3.34 -16.73 -0.37
C LEU A 17 4.43 -16.89 -1.44
N SER A 18 5.14 -15.80 -1.80
CA SER A 18 6.20 -15.84 -2.81
C SER A 18 7.43 -16.65 -2.38
N THR A 19 7.64 -16.84 -1.08
CA THR A 19 8.77 -17.60 -0.53
C THR A 19 8.44 -19.07 -0.26
N ASN A 20 7.24 -19.53 -0.66
CA ASN A 20 6.85 -20.93 -0.50
C ASN A 20 7.70 -21.82 -1.42
N PRO A 21 8.45 -22.81 -0.91
CA PRO A 21 9.32 -23.66 -1.73
C PRO A 21 8.56 -24.59 -2.67
N GLY A 22 7.26 -24.81 -2.45
CA GLY A 22 6.41 -25.68 -3.26
C GLY A 22 5.83 -25.04 -4.52
N ILE A 23 6.31 -23.86 -4.93
CA ILE A 23 5.76 -23.13 -6.08
C ILE A 23 6.82 -22.91 -7.16
N SER A 24 6.37 -22.80 -8.42
CA SER A 24 7.26 -22.50 -9.53
C SER A 24 7.88 -21.10 -9.41
N ALA A 25 9.08 -20.92 -9.97
CA ALA A 25 9.77 -19.64 -9.99
C ALA A 25 8.94 -18.51 -10.66
N SER A 26 8.19 -18.86 -11.70
CA SER A 26 7.25 -17.92 -12.36
C SER A 26 6.16 -17.44 -11.40
N ARG A 27 5.53 -18.37 -10.66
CA ARG A 27 4.52 -18.04 -9.66
C ARG A 27 5.10 -17.21 -8.51
N ALA A 28 6.28 -17.56 -8.02
CA ALA A 28 6.98 -16.79 -6.99
C ALA A 28 7.24 -15.34 -7.45
N SER A 29 7.65 -15.16 -8.70
CA SER A 29 7.92 -13.84 -9.29
C SER A 29 6.66 -12.99 -9.39
N LEU A 30 5.53 -13.57 -9.83
CA LEU A 30 4.24 -12.87 -9.86
C LEU A 30 3.78 -12.45 -8.47
N LEU A 31 3.85 -13.34 -7.48
CA LEU A 31 3.48 -13.04 -6.10
C LEU A 31 4.35 -11.91 -5.51
N LYS A 32 5.65 -11.91 -5.82
CA LYS A 32 6.57 -10.84 -5.41
C LYS A 32 6.22 -9.50 -6.06
N ASN A 33 5.82 -9.49 -7.33
CA ASN A 33 5.39 -8.28 -8.02
C ASN A 33 4.08 -7.75 -7.44
N ILE A 34 3.11 -8.62 -7.17
CA ILE A 34 1.85 -8.26 -6.50
C ILE A 34 2.13 -7.65 -5.13
N ALA A 35 3.01 -8.27 -4.34
CA ALA A 35 3.41 -7.73 -3.03
C ALA A 35 4.00 -6.32 -3.13
N LYS A 36 4.87 -6.07 -4.11
CA LYS A 36 5.45 -4.74 -4.36
C LYS A 36 4.39 -3.71 -4.74
N SER A 37 3.44 -4.07 -5.62
CA SER A 37 2.36 -3.17 -6.02
C SER A 37 1.49 -2.76 -4.83
N PHE A 38 1.15 -3.70 -3.96
CA PHE A 38 0.39 -3.39 -2.74
C PHE A 38 1.17 -2.52 -1.76
N ALA A 39 2.46 -2.77 -1.55
CA ALA A 39 3.30 -1.91 -0.70
C ALA A 39 3.41 -0.47 -1.25
N GLY A 40 3.58 -0.34 -2.57
CA GLY A 40 3.57 0.94 -3.25
C GLY A 40 2.24 1.68 -3.08
N LEU A 41 1.12 0.99 -3.26
CA LEU A 41 -0.21 1.56 -3.07
C LEU A 41 -0.45 1.96 -1.60
N ALA A 42 0.01 1.18 -0.63
CA ALA A 42 -0.09 1.53 0.79
C ALA A 42 0.59 2.88 1.07
N THR A 43 1.79 3.08 0.52
CA THR A 43 2.55 4.34 0.66
C THR A 43 1.83 5.51 0.00
N GLN A 44 1.24 5.30 -1.18
CA GLN A 44 0.47 6.32 -1.88
C GLN A 44 -0.79 6.73 -1.11
N LEU A 45 -1.50 5.77 -0.53
CA LEU A 45 -2.69 6.03 0.28
C LEU A 45 -2.36 6.75 1.58
N ASP A 46 -1.26 6.40 2.25
CA ASP A 46 -0.83 7.12 3.45
C ASP A 46 -0.44 8.57 3.13
N ARG A 47 0.29 8.79 2.02
CA ARG A 47 0.61 10.13 1.53
C ARG A 47 -0.64 10.92 1.16
N LEU A 48 -1.61 10.30 0.51
CA LEU A 48 -2.90 10.93 0.19
C LEU A 48 -3.63 11.35 1.47
N ALA A 49 -3.69 10.48 2.47
CA ALA A 49 -4.30 10.79 3.76
C ALA A 49 -3.59 11.96 4.47
N ALA A 50 -2.26 12.04 4.38
CA ALA A 50 -1.50 13.17 4.90
C ALA A 50 -1.84 14.49 4.19
N LEU A 51 -1.89 14.47 2.85
CA LEU A 51 -2.29 15.64 2.06
C LEU A 51 -3.70 16.12 2.40
N THR A 52 -4.67 15.22 2.49
CA THR A 52 -6.06 15.56 2.85
C THR A 52 -6.15 16.19 4.25
N ARG A 53 -5.34 15.73 5.21
CA ARG A 53 -5.28 16.34 6.55
C ARG A 53 -4.70 17.75 6.51
N ASP A 54 -3.62 17.96 5.75
CA ASP A 54 -2.98 19.26 5.61
C ASP A 54 -3.87 20.27 4.88
N GLU A 55 -4.58 19.83 3.83
CA GLU A 55 -5.59 20.63 3.12
C GLU A 55 -6.74 21.05 4.06
N GLY A 56 -7.27 20.11 4.86
CA GLY A 56 -8.31 20.43 5.84
C GLY A 56 -7.86 21.45 6.89
N ARG A 57 -6.59 21.39 7.34
CA ARG A 57 -6.01 22.37 8.27
C ARG A 57 -5.85 23.76 7.65
N ARG A 58 -5.49 23.84 6.37
CA ARG A 58 -5.37 25.13 5.66
C ARG A 58 -6.73 25.78 5.42
N SER A 59 -7.75 25.00 5.10
CA SER A 59 -9.11 25.52 4.87
C SER A 59 -9.76 26.09 6.15
N VAL A 60 -9.42 25.58 7.33
CA VAL A 60 -9.89 26.12 8.63
C VAL A 60 -9.17 27.42 9.04
N ASN A 61 -8.00 27.71 8.47
CA ASN A 61 -7.18 28.88 8.82
C ASN A 61 -7.07 29.90 7.66
N GLY A 62 -8.07 29.95 6.76
CA GLY A 62 -8.17 31.00 5.72
C GLY A 62 -8.38 32.40 6.33
N PRO A 63 -7.96 33.50 5.64
CA PRO A 63 -7.80 34.83 6.25
C PRO A 63 -9.14 35.48 6.66
N PRO A 64 -9.11 36.47 7.58
CA PRO A 64 -10.28 37.18 8.10
C PRO A 64 -11.08 37.94 7.03
#